data_AF-X0UL10-F1
#
_entry.id   AF-X0UL10-F1
#
_cell.length_a   1.000
_cell.length_b   1.000
_cell.length_c   1.000
_cell.angle_alpha   90.00
_cell.angle_beta   90.00
_cell.angle_gamma   90.00
#
_symmetry.space_group_name_H-M   'P 1'
#
loop_
_entity.id
_entity.type
_entity.pdbx_description
1 polymer ?
#
loop_
_entity_poly.entity_id
_entity_poly.type
_entity_poly.pdbx_seq_one_letter_code
_entity_poly.pdbx_strand_id
1 'polypeptide(L)'
;MEPLTEKQQKVFRFIEKRLQENKPPSQKEVAEHFGIAQNAAYQVINYLKKKGYLVDSGGHRGLRLSKEYLEKKRQTDGIPVVGRVAAGEPIFAEQNIEGYIDLKDLFRQSKDRFIVKVVGDSMADEGIMDG
;
A
#
# COMPACT_ATOMS: atom_id res chain seq x y z
N MET A 1 5.74 -10.68 -5.75
CA MET A 1 6.01 -9.66 -6.78
C MET A 1 7.49 -9.63 -7.11
N GLU A 2 7.83 -9.65 -8.40
CA GLU A 2 9.22 -9.58 -8.86
C GLU A 2 9.85 -8.21 -8.58
N PRO A 3 11.15 -8.13 -8.23
CA PRO A 3 11.81 -6.87 -7.98
C PRO A 3 11.85 -5.98 -9.25
N LEU A 4 11.65 -4.68 -9.08
CA LEU A 4 11.78 -3.69 -10.14
C LEU A 4 13.24 -3.23 -10.27
N THR A 5 13.69 -3.02 -11.50
CA THR A 5 14.97 -2.32 -11.74
C THR A 5 14.83 -0.85 -11.35
N GLU A 6 15.93 -0.13 -11.14
CA GLU A 6 15.88 1.29 -10.75
C GLU A 6 15.06 2.14 -11.74
N LYS A 7 15.21 1.89 -13.04
CA LYS A 7 14.46 2.60 -14.09
C LYS A 7 12.97 2.27 -14.01
N GLN A 8 12.62 0.99 -13.82
CA GLN A 8 11.23 0.55 -13.64
C GLN A 8 10.62 1.17 -12.37
N GLN A 9 11.38 1.21 -11.27
CA GLN A 9 10.96 1.80 -10.01
C GLN A 9 10.68 3.30 -10.13
N LYS A 10 11.53 4.05 -10.85
CA LYS A 10 11.31 5.48 -11.12
C LYS A 10 10.02 5.71 -11.90
N VAL A 11 9.81 4.96 -12.99
CA VAL A 11 8.58 5.05 -13.80
C VAL A 11 7.35 4.65 -12.99
N PHE A 12 7.44 3.57 -12.21
CA PHE A 12 6.36 3.12 -11.35
C PHE A 12 5.97 4.18 -10.30
N ARG A 13 6.94 4.79 -9.61
CA ARG A 13 6.67 5.86 -8.63
C ARG A 13 6.00 7.08 -9.26
N PHE A 14 6.40 7.46 -10.47
CA PHE A 14 5.74 8.52 -11.21
C PHE A 14 4.26 8.18 -11.50
N ILE A 15 4.02 6.96 -11.99
CA ILE A 15 2.66 6.46 -12.28
C ILE A 15 1.82 6.42 -10.99
N GLU A 16 2.37 5.86 -9.91
CA GLU A 16 1.71 5.76 -8.61
C GLU A 16 1.24 7.13 -8.11
N LYS A 17 2.12 8.13 -8.12
CA LYS A 17 1.77 9.50 -7.71
C LYS A 17 0.64 10.08 -8.57
N ARG A 18 0.72 9.92 -9.88
CA ARG A 18 -0.31 10.39 -10.83
C ARG A 18 -1.65 9.71 -10.61
N LEU A 19 -1.66 8.43 -10.24
CA LEU A 19 -2.86 7.69 -9.88
C LEU A 19 -3.47 8.17 -8.55
N GLN A 20 -2.65 8.53 -7.55
CA GLN A 20 -3.13 9.13 -6.30
C GLN A 20 -3.81 10.48 -6.52
N GLU A 21 -3.33 11.25 -7.50
CA GLU A 21 -3.94 12.53 -7.92
C GLU A 21 -5.18 12.37 -8.82
N ASN A 22 -5.67 11.13 -9.03
CA ASN A 22 -6.74 10.79 -9.97
C ASN A 22 -6.45 11.23 -11.43
N LYS A 23 -5.18 11.32 -11.81
CA LYS A 23 -4.72 11.76 -13.15
C LYS A 23 -3.81 10.69 -13.78
N PRO A 24 -4.34 9.51 -14.17
CA PRO A 24 -3.54 8.43 -14.74
C PRO A 24 -2.73 8.94 -15.95
N PRO A 25 -1.39 8.75 -15.97
CA PRO A 25 -0.57 9.29 -17.04
C PRO A 25 -0.73 8.43 -18.29
N SER A 26 -0.76 9.08 -19.44
CA SER A 26 -0.66 8.45 -20.74
C SER A 26 0.77 7.96 -21.02
N GLN A 27 0.92 7.06 -21.99
CA GLN A 27 2.23 6.61 -22.46
C GLN A 27 3.10 7.77 -22.95
N LYS A 28 2.48 8.79 -23.57
CA LYS A 28 3.16 9.99 -24.06
C LYS A 28 3.70 10.83 -22.91
N GLU A 29 2.90 11.06 -21.87
CA GLU A 29 3.36 11.80 -20.68
C GLU A 29 4.50 11.09 -19.94
N VAL A 30 4.45 9.76 -19.85
CA VAL A 30 5.57 8.98 -19.29
C VAL A 30 6.82 9.16 -20.16
N ALA A 31 6.67 9.10 -21.48
CA ALA A 31 7.78 9.29 -22.40
C ALA A 31 8.44 10.67 -22.28
N GLU A 32 7.62 11.73 -22.27
CA GLU A 32 8.05 13.12 -22.10
C GLU A 32 8.72 13.36 -20.74
N HIS A 33 8.13 12.85 -19.65
CA HIS A 33 8.68 13.05 -18.30
C HIS A 33 10.07 12.41 -18.12
N PHE A 34 10.30 11.26 -18.74
CA PHE A 34 11.57 10.53 -18.62
C PHE A 34 12.54 10.80 -19.79
N GLY A 35 12.16 11.62 -20.77
CA GLY A 35 12.97 11.89 -21.96
C GLY A 35 13.27 10.63 -22.79
N ILE A 36 12.32 9.69 -22.86
CA ILE A 36 12.47 8.42 -23.58
C ILE A 36 11.49 8.34 -24.74
N ALA A 37 11.75 7.45 -25.70
CA ALA A 37 10.80 7.16 -26.77
C ALA A 37 9.48 6.59 -26.21
N GLN A 38 8.35 6.94 -26.85
CA GLN A 38 7.02 6.47 -26.45
C GLN A 38 6.92 4.93 -26.42
N ASN A 39 7.57 4.24 -27.37
CA ASN A 39 7.64 2.78 -27.39
C ASN A 39 8.40 2.21 -26.18
N ALA A 40 9.44 2.89 -25.70
CA ALA A 40 10.17 2.47 -24.52
C ALA A 40 9.32 2.64 -23.25
N ALA A 41 8.56 3.74 -23.15
CA ALA A 41 7.59 3.94 -22.06
C ALA A 41 6.52 2.84 -22.06
N TYR A 42 5.98 2.51 -23.24
CA TYR A 42 5.03 1.41 -23.42
C TYR A 42 5.60 0.05 -22.93
N GLN A 43 6.83 -0.28 -23.32
CA GLN A 43 7.50 -1.51 -22.87
C GLN A 43 7.65 -1.55 -21.35
N VAL A 44 8.10 -0.45 -20.72
CA VAL A 44 8.24 -0.40 -19.26
C VAL A 44 6.89 -0.59 -18.57
N ILE A 45 5.82 0.05 -19.05
CA ILE A 45 4.47 -0.14 -18.51
C ILE A 45 4.03 -1.60 -18.63
N ASN A 46 4.28 -2.25 -19.77
CA ASN A 46 3.97 -3.67 -19.94
C ASN A 46 4.79 -4.58 -19.02
N TYR A 47 6.07 -4.26 -18.77
CA TYR A 47 6.86 -4.98 -17.78
C TYR A 47 6.29 -4.82 -16.37
N LEU A 48 5.90 -3.60 -15.98
CA LEU A 48 5.26 -3.34 -14.70
C LEU A 48 3.95 -4.12 -14.54
N LYS A 49 3.16 -4.26 -15.62
CA LYS A 49 1.97 -5.13 -15.64
C LYS A 49 2.32 -6.60 -15.46
N LYS A 50 3.28 -7.12 -16.22
CA LYS A 50 3.74 -8.52 -16.13
C LYS A 50 4.26 -8.86 -14.73
N LYS A 51 4.95 -7.92 -14.09
CA LYS A 51 5.46 -8.05 -12.71
C LYS A 51 4.38 -7.88 -11.63
N GLY A 52 3.13 -7.64 -12.03
CA GLY A 52 1.99 -7.54 -11.15
C GLY A 52 1.85 -6.20 -10.45
N TYR A 53 2.55 -5.13 -10.84
CA TYR A 53 2.45 -3.80 -10.20
C TYR A 53 1.28 -2.98 -10.72
N LEU A 54 0.91 -3.19 -11.99
CA LEU A 54 -0.12 -2.43 -12.69
C LEU A 54 -1.11 -3.38 -13.35
N VAL A 55 -2.36 -2.94 -13.47
CA VAL A 55 -3.41 -3.65 -14.20
C VAL A 55 -4.17 -2.68 -15.09
N ASP A 56 -4.75 -3.20 -16.17
CA ASP A 56 -5.72 -2.44 -16.96
C ASP A 56 -7.03 -2.34 -16.18
N SER A 57 -7.48 -1.11 -15.95
CA SER A 57 -8.86 -0.85 -15.61
C SER A 57 -9.68 -1.15 -16.86
N GLY A 58 -10.60 -2.11 -16.82
CA GLY A 58 -11.40 -2.59 -17.97
C GLY A 58 -12.28 -1.57 -18.73
N GLY A 59 -11.97 -0.27 -18.69
CA GLY A 59 -12.48 0.75 -19.61
C GLY A 59 -11.35 1.32 -20.48
N HIS A 60 -11.71 1.99 -21.57
CA HIS A 60 -10.74 2.55 -22.54
C HIS A 60 -9.61 3.33 -21.83
N ARG A 61 -8.41 2.74 -21.77
CA ARG A 61 -7.13 3.37 -21.39
C ARG A 61 -6.90 3.67 -19.90
N GLY A 62 -7.69 3.11 -18.98
CA GLY A 62 -7.43 3.33 -17.55
C GLY A 62 -6.30 2.45 -17.01
N LEU A 63 -5.21 3.04 -16.52
CA LEU A 63 -4.17 2.32 -15.77
C LEU A 63 -4.54 2.31 -14.28
N ARG A 64 -4.34 1.20 -13.58
CA ARG A 64 -4.54 1.10 -12.12
C ARG A 64 -3.39 0.34 -11.45
N LEU A 65 -3.21 0.59 -10.16
CA LEU A 65 -2.36 -0.24 -9.29
C LEU A 65 -3.03 -1.60 -9.12
N SER A 66 -2.22 -2.67 -9.07
CA SER A 66 -2.77 -4.01 -8.82
C SER A 66 -3.27 -4.15 -7.38
N LYS A 67 -4.22 -5.07 -7.16
CA LYS A 67 -4.70 -5.40 -5.81
C LYS A 67 -3.58 -5.92 -4.92
N GLU A 68 -2.76 -6.83 -5.45
CA GLU A 68 -1.60 -7.41 -4.76
C GLU A 68 -0.61 -6.34 -4.29
N TYR A 69 -0.32 -5.34 -5.14
CA TYR A 69 0.55 -4.22 -4.76
C TYR A 69 -0.07 -3.41 -3.62
N LEU A 70 -1.37 -3.09 -3.72
CA LEU A 70 -2.08 -2.32 -2.70
C LEU A 70 -2.15 -3.08 -1.37
N GLU A 71 -2.34 -4.40 -1.38
CA GLU A 71 -2.30 -5.25 -0.19
C GLU A 71 -0.93 -5.24 0.48
N LYS A 72 0.13 -5.49 -0.30
CA LYS A 72 1.51 -5.45 0.21
C LYS A 72 1.88 -4.07 0.75
N LYS A 73 1.43 -3.00 0.08
CA LYS A 73 1.62 -1.63 0.55
C LYS A 73 0.89 -1.38 1.86
N ARG A 74 -0.35 -1.85 2.03
CA ARG A 74 -1.08 -1.76 3.31
C ARG A 74 -0.39 -2.52 4.44
N GLN A 75 0.24 -3.66 4.18
CA GLN A 75 1.02 -4.37 5.19
C GLN A 75 2.29 -3.60 5.61
N THR A 76 2.85 -2.80 4.70
CA THR A 76 4.09 -2.03 4.95
C THR A 76 3.81 -0.65 5.55
N ASP A 77 2.74 0.02 5.11
CA ASP A 77 2.35 1.37 5.53
C ASP A 77 1.27 1.37 6.62
N GLY A 78 0.55 0.27 6.79
CA GLY A 78 -0.53 0.13 7.76
C GLY A 78 0.00 -0.21 9.14
N ILE A 79 -0.78 0.15 10.16
CA ILE A 79 -0.50 -0.22 11.53
C ILE A 79 -1.00 -1.67 11.72
N PRO A 80 -0.14 -2.61 12.16
CA PRO A 80 -0.58 -3.98 12.43
C PRO A 80 -1.60 -3.97 13.56
N VAL A 81 -2.71 -4.67 13.34
CA VAL A 81 -3.64 -5.04 14.42
C VAL A 81 -3.09 -6.33 15.00
N VAL A 82 -2.48 -6.20 16.17
CA VAL A 82 -2.08 -7.35 16.97
C VAL A 82 -3.31 -7.75 17.76
N GLY A 83 -3.71 -9.02 17.64
CA GLY A 83 -4.81 -9.60 18.40
C GLY A 83 -4.52 -9.65 19.90
N ARG A 84 -5.09 -10.66 20.56
CA ARG A 84 -5.10 -10.82 22.03
C ARG A 84 -3.76 -10.49 22.71
N VAL A 85 -3.73 -9.40 23.46
CA VAL A 85 -2.70 -9.16 24.49
C VAL A 85 -3.30 -9.61 25.82
N ALA A 86 -2.84 -10.75 26.33
CA ALA A 86 -3.02 -11.06 27.75
C ALA A 86 -2.16 -10.07 28.56
N ALA A 87 -2.68 -9.56 29.68
CA ALA A 87 -1.95 -8.62 30.53
C ALA A 87 -0.55 -9.15 30.89
N GLY A 88 0.49 -8.46 30.43
CA GLY A 88 1.90 -8.89 30.49
C GLY A 88 2.62 -8.52 29.18
N GLU A 89 3.96 -8.38 29.24
CA GLU A 89 4.81 -7.78 28.19
C GLU A 89 4.40 -8.07 26.73
N PRO A 90 4.45 -7.06 25.84
CA PRO A 90 3.98 -7.21 24.47
C PRO A 90 4.84 -8.20 23.67
N ILE A 91 4.25 -9.35 23.33
CA ILE A 91 4.88 -10.35 22.46
C ILE A 91 4.61 -9.97 21.00
N PHE A 92 5.53 -9.23 20.39
CA PHE A 92 5.57 -8.97 18.95
C PHE A 92 5.95 -10.25 18.18
N ALA A 93 5.01 -11.20 18.05
CA ALA A 93 5.16 -12.35 17.16
C ALA A 93 4.25 -12.16 15.94
N GLU A 94 4.79 -12.33 14.72
CA GLU A 94 4.03 -12.26 13.45
C GLU A 94 2.77 -13.15 13.44
N GLN A 95 2.75 -14.19 14.27
CA GLN A 95 1.63 -15.13 14.45
C GLN A 95 0.38 -14.51 15.10
N ASN A 96 0.49 -13.33 15.73
CA ASN A 96 -0.62 -12.67 16.43
C ASN A 96 -1.26 -11.52 15.62
N ILE A 97 -0.84 -11.29 14.36
CA ILE A 97 -1.38 -10.21 13.52
C ILE A 97 -2.69 -10.69 12.89
N GLU A 98 -3.83 -10.17 13.36
CA GLU A 98 -5.17 -10.51 12.85
C GLU A 98 -5.53 -9.71 11.59
N GLY A 99 -4.81 -8.61 11.31
CA GLY A 99 -5.00 -7.79 10.13
C GLY A 99 -4.20 -6.48 10.16
N TYR A 100 -4.44 -5.60 9.20
CA TYR A 100 -3.84 -4.26 9.12
C TYR A 100 -4.95 -3.25 8.83
N ILE A 101 -4.98 -2.16 9.58
CA ILE A 101 -5.92 -1.05 9.35
C ILE A 101 -5.16 0.14 8.76
N ASP A 102 -5.68 0.70 7.67
CA ASP A 102 -5.14 1.93 7.08
C ASP A 102 -5.70 3.13 7.86
N LEU A 103 -4.89 3.69 8.75
CA LEU A 103 -5.24 4.79 9.65
C LEU A 103 -4.86 6.18 9.09
N LYS A 104 -4.57 6.30 7.79
CA LYS A 104 -4.06 7.56 7.19
C LYS A 104 -4.88 8.82 7.52
N ASP A 105 -6.18 8.67 7.73
CA ASP A 105 -7.09 9.79 8.05
C ASP A 105 -7.21 10.08 9.56
N LEU A 106 -6.89 9.12 10.43
CA LEU A 106 -6.97 9.25 11.89
C LEU A 106 -5.62 9.60 12.54
N PHE A 107 -4.51 9.12 11.97
CA PHE A 107 -3.18 9.31 12.54
C PHE A 107 -2.17 9.65 11.44
N ARG A 108 -1.41 10.75 11.59
CA ARG A 108 -0.24 11.00 10.75
C ARG A 108 0.73 9.83 10.87
N GLN A 109 1.22 9.37 9.72
CA GLN A 109 2.17 8.27 9.57
C GLN A 109 3.16 8.18 10.72
N SER A 110 3.27 6.99 11.27
CA SER A 110 4.12 6.72 12.41
C SER A 110 4.50 5.27 12.33
N LYS A 111 5.75 5.07 11.94
CA LYS A 111 6.44 3.81 12.20
C LYS A 111 6.41 3.60 13.72
N ASP A 112 6.25 2.35 14.16
CA ASP A 112 6.22 1.93 15.57
C ASP A 112 4.90 2.15 16.32
N ARG A 113 3.76 1.84 15.69
CA ARG A 113 2.46 1.68 16.39
C ARG A 113 1.83 0.33 16.08
N PHE A 114 0.99 -0.14 16.98
CA PHE A 114 0.13 -1.32 16.83
C PHE A 114 -1.25 -1.00 17.43
N ILE A 115 -2.29 -1.63 16.91
CA ILE A 115 -3.63 -1.61 17.51
C ILE A 115 -3.82 -2.94 18.24
N VAL A 116 -4.42 -2.88 19.43
CA VAL A 116 -4.80 -4.05 20.21
C VAL A 116 -6.31 -4.07 20.34
N LYS A 117 -6.91 -5.26 20.23
CA LYS A 117 -8.31 -5.48 20.58
C LYS A 117 -8.43 -5.69 22.10
N VAL A 118 -9.21 -4.86 22.78
CA VAL A 118 -9.40 -4.97 24.24
C VAL A 118 -10.46 -6.02 24.50
N VAL A 119 -10.18 -6.93 25.44
CA VAL A 119 -11.13 -7.96 25.87
C VAL A 119 -11.43 -7.77 27.35
N GLY A 120 -12.70 -7.50 27.65
CA GLY A 120 -13.22 -7.26 29.00
C GLY A 120 -13.26 -5.79 29.40
N ASP A 121 -13.79 -5.54 30.60
CA ASP A 121 -14.16 -4.21 31.08
C ASP A 121 -13.09 -3.57 31.98
N SER A 122 -11.86 -4.09 31.98
CA SER A 122 -10.81 -3.67 32.92
C SER A 122 -10.33 -2.22 32.74
N MET A 123 -10.60 -1.61 31.59
CA MET A 123 -10.32 -0.19 31.30
C MET A 123 -11.60 0.63 31.06
N ALA A 124 -12.77 0.11 31.44
CA ALA A 124 -14.06 0.77 31.22
C ALA A 124 -14.15 2.13 31.95
N ASP A 125 -13.55 2.23 33.15
CA ASP A 125 -13.49 3.48 33.92
C ASP A 125 -12.62 4.57 33.24
N GLU A 126 -11.72 4.19 32.33
CA GLU A 126 -10.91 5.10 31.52
C GLU A 126 -11.56 5.40 30.15
N GLY A 127 -12.80 4.94 29.95
CA GLY A 127 -13.56 5.15 28.71
C GLY A 127 -13.17 4.22 27.56
N ILE A 128 -12.41 3.16 27.82
CA ILE A 128 -12.04 2.12 26.85
C ILE A 128 -12.95 0.91 27.08
N MET A 129 -13.90 0.69 26.19
CA MET A 129 -14.87 -0.42 26.27
C MET A 129 -14.36 -1.66 25.54
N ASP A 130 -14.87 -2.84 25.91
CA ASP A 130 -14.65 -4.10 25.20
C ASP A 130 -15.00 -3.98 23.70
N GLY A 131 -14.08 -4.40 22.83
CA GLY A 131 -14.24 -4.27 21.37
C GLY A 131 -12.94 -4.17 20.58
#